data_AF-A0A0F8YTS7-F1
#
_entry.id   AF-A0A0F8YTS7-F1
#
_cell.length_a   1.000
_cell.length_b   1.000
_cell.length_c   1.000
_cell.angle_alpha   90.00
_cell.angle_beta   90.00
_cell.angle_gamma   90.00
#
_symmetry.space_group_name_H-M   'P 1'
#
loop_
_entity.id
_entity.type
_entity.pdbx_description
1 polymer ?
#
loop_
_entity_poly.entity_id
_entity_poly.type
_entity_poly.pdbx_seq_one_letter_code
_entity_poly.pdbx_strand_id
1 'polypeptide(L)'
;MKRVLHSPEDRDEIFERFFAYLEEWKIRLVLREWDITLHLEKEAFADKDGGGSGASTQARPKYHEATITLHLPDDTTWTDDEIEDTAIHELMHVLVST
;
A
#
# COMPACT_ATOMS: atom_id res chain seq x y z
N MET A 1 -2.17 -20.17 -13.58
CA MET A 1 -2.44 -18.92 -14.33
C MET A 1 -2.65 -17.84 -13.29
N LYS A 2 -1.71 -16.90 -13.13
CA LYS A 2 -1.88 -15.80 -12.19
C LYS A 2 -2.89 -14.83 -12.79
N ARG A 3 -3.97 -14.54 -12.06
CA ARG A 3 -5.08 -13.68 -12.50
C ARG A 3 -4.57 -12.25 -12.50
N VAL A 4 -4.57 -11.61 -13.67
CA VAL A 4 -4.32 -10.17 -13.82
C VAL A 4 -5.68 -9.49 -13.80
N LEU A 5 -5.80 -8.45 -12.99
CA LEU A 5 -7.04 -7.70 -12.77
C LEU A 5 -7.06 -6.50 -13.74
N HIS A 6 -8.19 -6.20 -14.42
CA HIS A 6 -8.27 -5.39 -15.65
C HIS A 6 -9.46 -4.37 -15.73
N SER A 7 -10.22 -4.14 -14.67
CA SER A 7 -11.49 -3.39 -14.67
C SER A 7 -11.60 -2.40 -13.49
N PRO A 8 -12.50 -1.40 -13.52
CA PRO A 8 -12.70 -0.48 -12.39
C PRO A 8 -13.07 -1.15 -11.06
N GLU A 9 -13.70 -2.33 -11.14
CA GLU A 9 -14.04 -3.21 -10.01
C GLU A 9 -12.79 -3.83 -9.38
N ASP A 10 -11.70 -3.89 -10.13
CA ASP A 10 -10.43 -4.45 -9.69
C ASP A 10 -9.62 -3.48 -8.83
N ARG A 11 -9.90 -2.17 -8.85
CA ARG A 11 -9.25 -1.23 -7.91
C ARG A 11 -9.67 -1.53 -6.48
N ASP A 12 -10.95 -1.79 -6.27
CA ASP A 12 -11.48 -2.13 -4.96
C ASP A 12 -10.92 -3.50 -4.52
N GLU A 13 -10.80 -4.47 -5.45
CA GLU A 13 -10.12 -5.75 -5.20
C GLU A 13 -8.63 -5.56 -4.83
N ILE A 14 -7.90 -4.69 -5.54
CA ILE A 14 -6.49 -4.34 -5.21
C ILE A 14 -6.41 -3.70 -3.83
N PHE A 15 -7.27 -2.74 -3.52
CA PHE A 15 -7.28 -2.04 -2.23
C PHE A 15 -7.60 -2.99 -1.07
N GLU A 16 -8.62 -3.84 -1.21
CA GLU A 16 -9.00 -4.84 -0.20
C GLU A 16 -7.87 -5.84 0.06
N ARG A 17 -7.22 -6.33 -0.99
CA ARG A 17 -6.06 -7.23 -0.86
C ARG A 17 -4.88 -6.52 -0.21
N PHE A 18 -4.57 -5.29 -0.64
CA PHE A 18 -3.50 -4.49 -0.06
C PHE A 18 -3.72 -4.27 1.45
N PHE A 19 -4.94 -3.91 1.84
CA PHE A 19 -5.33 -3.77 3.24
C PHE A 19 -5.18 -5.09 4.02
N ALA A 20 -5.62 -6.21 3.45
CA ALA A 20 -5.47 -7.53 4.06
C ALA A 20 -3.99 -7.89 4.30
N TYR A 21 -3.12 -7.64 3.31
CA TYR A 21 -1.68 -7.86 3.45
C TYR A 21 -1.04 -6.94 4.50
N LEU A 22 -1.44 -5.67 4.57
CA LEU A 22 -0.98 -4.77 5.62
C LEU A 22 -1.31 -5.32 7.01
N GLU A 23 -2.56 -5.74 7.24
CA GLU A 23 -2.99 -6.28 8.54
C GLU A 23 -2.25 -7.59 8.90
N GLU A 24 -2.07 -8.48 7.93
CA GLU A 24 -1.31 -9.72 8.12
C GLU A 24 0.15 -9.43 8.48
N TRP A 25 0.83 -8.63 7.68
CA TRP A 25 2.27 -8.39 7.82
C TRP A 25 2.59 -7.45 8.98
N LYS A 26 1.71 -6.53 9.36
CA LYS A 26 1.83 -5.72 10.58
C LYS A 26 2.02 -6.59 11.82
N ILE A 27 1.29 -7.71 11.90
CA ILE A 27 1.43 -8.67 13.01
C ILE A 27 2.77 -9.40 12.96
N ARG A 28 3.19 -9.84 11.76
CA ARG A 28 4.44 -10.58 11.53
C ARG A 28 5.69 -9.74 11.79
N LEU A 29 5.64 -8.45 11.45
CA LEU A 29 6.73 -7.47 11.65
C LEU A 29 6.70 -6.81 13.04
N VAL A 30 5.82 -7.25 13.95
CA VAL A 30 5.73 -6.76 15.33
C VAL A 30 5.39 -5.25 15.40
N LEU A 31 4.67 -4.73 14.41
CA LEU A 31 4.21 -3.34 14.35
C LEU A 31 2.84 -3.13 15.04
N ARG A 32 2.53 -3.95 16.04
CA ARG A 32 1.20 -3.99 16.69
C ARG A 32 0.88 -2.71 17.47
N GLU A 33 1.90 -2.01 17.95
CA GLU A 33 1.76 -0.76 18.70
C GLU A 33 1.61 0.46 17.79
N TRP A 34 1.79 0.28 16.47
CA TRP A 34 1.62 1.36 15.51
C TRP A 34 0.16 1.52 15.10
N ASP A 35 -0.32 2.76 15.14
CA ASP A 35 -1.55 3.18 14.50
C ASP A 35 -1.25 3.49 13.02
N ILE A 36 -1.79 2.66 12.12
CA ILE A 36 -1.51 2.76 10.68
C ILE A 36 -2.81 3.11 9.98
N THR A 37 -2.86 4.31 9.40
CA THR A 37 -3.98 4.78 8.59
C THR A 37 -3.67 4.54 7.12
N LEU A 38 -4.60 3.88 6.41
CA LEU A 38 -4.52 3.67 4.97
C LEU A 38 -5.42 4.67 4.22
N HIS A 39 -4.84 5.41 3.28
CA HIS A 39 -5.56 6.27 2.34
C HIS A 39 -5.51 5.69 0.93
N LEU A 40 -6.61 5.84 0.20
CA LEU A 40 -6.68 5.56 -1.23
C LEU A 40 -6.79 6.87 -2.00
N GLU A 41 -5.86 7.11 -2.90
CA GLU A 41 -5.88 8.21 -3.85
C GLU A 41 -6.08 7.70 -5.27
N LYS A 42 -6.94 8.39 -6.02
CA LYS A 42 -7.25 8.05 -7.42
C LYS A 42 -6.32 8.76 -8.41
N GLU A 43 -5.51 9.69 -7.92
CA GLU A 43 -4.54 10.42 -8.72
C GLU A 43 -3.23 9.62 -8.76
N ALA A 44 -2.57 9.65 -9.92
CA ALA A 44 -1.26 9.02 -10.09
C ALA A 44 -0.22 9.72 -9.22
N PHE A 45 0.82 8.98 -8.83
CA PHE A 45 1.97 9.56 -8.14
C PHE A 45 2.57 10.70 -8.97
N ALA A 46 2.79 11.88 -8.40
CA ALA A 46 3.39 12.98 -9.14
C ALA A 46 4.91 12.76 -9.26
N ASP A 47 5.37 12.10 -10.33
CA ASP A 47 6.79 11.97 -10.65
C ASP A 47 7.19 12.72 -11.93
N LYS A 48 8.46 13.11 -12.02
CA LYS A 48 9.04 13.92 -13.11
C LYS A 48 8.99 13.22 -14.47
N ASP A 49 8.90 11.89 -14.49
CA ASP A 49 8.97 11.07 -15.71
C ASP A 49 7.64 10.41 -16.11
N GLY A 50 6.52 10.91 -15.58
CA GLY A 50 5.19 10.38 -15.85
C GLY A 50 4.71 9.55 -14.66
N GLY A 51 3.73 10.10 -13.94
CA GLY A 51 3.15 9.46 -12.76
C GLY A 51 2.55 8.08 -13.02
N GLY A 52 2.51 7.25 -11.96
CA GLY A 52 1.96 5.90 -12.00
C GLY A 52 1.23 5.50 -10.71
N SER A 53 0.77 4.25 -10.66
CA SER A 53 0.28 3.62 -9.43
C SER A 53 1.43 3.29 -8.49
N GLY A 54 1.21 3.39 -7.17
CA GLY A 54 2.23 3.06 -6.18
C GLY A 54 1.73 3.32 -4.76
N ALA A 55 2.60 3.21 -3.78
CA ALA A 55 2.30 3.58 -2.41
C ALA A 55 3.38 4.51 -1.84
N SER A 56 3.04 5.21 -0.76
CA SER A 56 4.00 5.98 0.02
C SER A 56 3.66 5.92 1.50
N THR A 57 4.69 6.04 2.33
CA THR A 57 4.57 6.01 3.78
C THR A 57 5.09 7.30 4.41
N GLN A 58 4.29 7.86 5.32
CA GLN A 58 4.72 8.90 6.25
C GLN A 58 4.68 8.34 7.66
N ALA A 59 5.84 8.15 8.28
CA ALA A 59 5.95 7.65 9.64
C ALA A 59 6.21 8.78 10.64
N ARG A 60 5.60 8.69 11.82
CA ARG A 60 5.81 9.56 12.99
C ARG A 60 6.20 8.71 14.20
N PRO A 61 7.48 8.31 14.31
CA PRO A 61 7.93 7.34 15.31
C PRO A 61 7.65 7.75 16.75
N LYS A 62 7.76 9.05 17.04
CA LYS A 62 7.46 9.60 18.38
C LYS A 62 6.06 9.25 18.90
N TYR A 63 5.10 9.07 18.01
CA TYR A 63 3.70 8.79 18.35
C TYR A 63 3.26 7.38 17.94
N HIS A 64 4.15 6.57 17.37
CA HIS A 64 3.83 5.29 16.73
C HIS A 64 2.66 5.42 15.73
N GLU A 65 2.65 6.50 14.95
CA GLU A 65 1.63 6.72 13.91
C GLU A 65 2.28 6.61 12.53
N ALA A 66 1.60 5.97 11.58
CA ALA A 66 1.98 5.98 10.18
C ALA A 66 0.77 6.19 9.28
N THR A 67 0.98 6.90 8.18
CA THR A 67 0.01 7.05 7.11
C THR A 67 0.58 6.40 5.86
N ILE A 68 -0.12 5.40 5.34
CA ILE A 68 0.20 4.78 4.05
C ILE A 68 -0.82 5.30 3.04
N THR A 69 -0.35 5.90 1.96
CA THR A 69 -1.21 6.36 0.87
C THR A 69 -0.97 5.48 -0.35
N LEU A 70 -2.01 4.78 -0.78
CA LEU A 70 -2.02 3.96 -1.98
C LEU A 70 -2.62 4.77 -3.14
N HIS A 71 -1.84 4.98 -4.19
CA HIS A 71 -2.22 5.68 -5.41
C HIS A 71 -2.63 4.66 -6.48
N LEU A 72 -3.92 4.58 -6.78
CA LEU A 72 -4.48 3.69 -7.81
C LEU A 72 -5.34 4.50 -8.79
N PRO A 73 -4.72 5.08 -9.83
CA PRO A 73 -5.44 5.60 -10.99
C PRO A 73 -6.42 4.58 -11.58
N ASP A 74 -7.43 5.07 -12.29
CA ASP A 74 -8.31 4.19 -13.07
C ASP A 74 -7.46 3.39 -14.08
N ASP A 75 -7.90 2.16 -14.39
CA ASP A 75 -7.21 1.18 -15.24
C ASP A 75 -5.86 0.65 -14.71
N THR A 76 -5.54 0.88 -13.43
CA THR A 76 -4.36 0.26 -12.78
C THR A 76 -4.49 -1.27 -12.73
N THR A 77 -3.43 -1.97 -13.12
CA THR A 77 -3.38 -3.45 -13.08
C THR A 77 -2.20 -3.91 -12.23
N TRP A 78 -2.46 -4.53 -11.08
CA TRP A 78 -1.45 -5.20 -10.26
C TRP A 78 -1.73 -6.70 -10.18
N THR A 79 -0.66 -7.49 -10.12
CA THR A 79 -0.68 -8.89 -9.71
C THR A 79 -0.73 -9.00 -8.20
N ASP A 80 -1.18 -10.14 -7.68
CA ASP A 80 -1.24 -10.40 -6.23
C ASP A 80 0.13 -10.22 -5.55
N ASP A 81 1.19 -10.72 -6.19
CA ASP A 81 2.58 -10.54 -5.73
C ASP A 81 2.96 -9.05 -5.64
N GLU A 82 2.59 -8.23 -6.63
CA GLU A 82 2.87 -6.78 -6.61
C GLU A 82 2.11 -6.07 -5.48
N ILE A 83 0.88 -6.50 -5.19
CA ILE A 83 0.08 -5.99 -4.07
C ILE A 83 0.78 -6.34 -2.74
N GLU A 84 1.15 -7.61 -2.55
CA GLU A 84 1.80 -8.09 -1.33
C GLU A 84 3.17 -7.43 -1.13
N ASP A 85 4.02 -7.43 -2.16
CA ASP A 85 5.36 -6.86 -2.09
C ASP A 85 5.31 -5.36 -1.78
N THR A 86 4.36 -4.63 -2.38
CA THR A 86 4.18 -3.21 -2.08
C THR A 86 3.69 -2.99 -0.64
N ALA A 87 2.74 -3.79 -0.15
CA ALA A 87 2.26 -3.68 1.23
C ALA A 87 3.39 -3.93 2.23
N ILE A 88 4.21 -4.96 1.99
CA ILE A 88 5.39 -5.26 2.82
C ILE A 88 6.40 -4.11 2.73
N HIS A 89 6.68 -3.60 1.54
CA HIS A 89 7.61 -2.48 1.33
C HIS A 89 7.23 -1.26 2.17
N GLU A 90 5.95 -0.88 2.19
CA GLU A 90 5.47 0.25 3.00
C GLU A 90 5.58 -0.01 4.50
N LEU A 91 5.26 -1.23 4.97
CA LEU A 91 5.49 -1.60 6.36
C LEU A 91 6.97 -1.63 6.75
N MET A 92 7.87 -1.93 5.82
CA MET A 92 9.31 -1.85 6.06
C MET A 92 9.75 -0.41 6.33
N HIS A 93 9.17 0.60 5.66
CA HIS A 93 9.43 2.01 5.99
C HIS A 93 9.03 2.35 7.43
N VAL A 94 7.89 1.84 7.90
CA VAL A 94 7.45 1.99 9.29
C VAL A 94 8.44 1.32 10.25
N LEU A 95 8.81 0.08 9.95
CA LEU A 95 9.72 -0.71 10.77
C LEU A 95 11.11 -0.07 10.90
N VAL A 96 11.69 0.45 9.83
CA VAL A 96 13.02 1.09 9.90
C VAL A 96 12.97 2.51 10.48
N SER A 97 11.78 3.06 10.66
CA SER A 97 11.57 4.36 11.32
C SER A 97 11.51 4.25 12.85
N THR A 98 11.49 3.04 13.41
CA THR A 98 11.50 2.79 14.87
C THR A 98 12.83 3.13 15.53
#